data_AF-A0A7C4U202-F1
#
_entry.id   AF-A0A7C4U202-F1
#
_cell.length_a   1.000
_cell.length_b   1.000
_cell.length_c   1.000
_cell.angle_alpha   90.00
_cell.angle_beta   90.00
_cell.angle_gamma   90.00
#
_symmetry.space_group_name_H-M   'P 1'
#
loop_
_entity.id
_entity.type
_entity.pdbx_description
1 polymer ?
#
loop_
_entity_poly.entity_id
_entity_poly.type
_entity_poly.pdbx_seq_one_letter_code
_entity_poly.pdbx_strand_id
1 'polypeptide(L)'
;MVIQQIFIAHEQTIIYSKGNRKLARKTFDELLLEAIDEALSSLGESAKQSIYFHLQDKFKISREEIPKHVKEFAEGLEKIFGLGARFLEIMIMKRLYTHIGRPLNWDEREEFVFVNYVEAARRSFQKAKAK
;
A
#
# COMPACT_ATOMS: atom_id res chain seq x y z
N MET A 1 20.21 -14.08 -1.70
CA MET A 1 18.99 -14.61 -1.05
C MET A 1 19.01 -14.53 0.49
N VAL A 2 20.15 -14.77 1.17
CA VAL A 2 20.20 -14.76 2.65
C VAL A 2 20.09 -13.36 3.28
N ILE A 3 20.68 -12.34 2.64
CA ILE A 3 20.64 -10.94 3.13
C ILE A 3 19.22 -10.35 3.11
N GLN A 4 18.37 -10.83 2.20
CA GLN A 4 16.97 -10.39 2.06
C GLN A 4 16.09 -10.93 3.19
N GLN A 5 16.35 -12.16 3.66
CA GLN A 5 15.63 -12.72 4.80
C GLN A 5 16.05 -12.07 6.12
N ILE A 6 17.33 -11.71 6.28
CA ILE A 6 17.82 -11.00 7.48
C ILE A 6 17.22 -9.59 7.55
N PHE A 7 17.12 -8.88 6.42
CA PHE A 7 16.49 -7.56 6.35
C PHE A 7 14.99 -7.63 6.71
N ILE A 8 14.26 -8.64 6.22
CA ILE A 8 12.84 -8.85 6.54
C ILE A 8 12.65 -9.24 8.00
N ALA A 9 13.46 -10.14 8.57
CA ALA A 9 13.32 -10.59 9.95
C ALA A 9 13.65 -9.50 10.99
N HIS A 10 14.65 -8.65 10.69
CA HIS A 10 15.03 -7.55 11.57
C HIS A 10 13.97 -6.44 11.56
N GLU A 11 13.37 -6.12 10.40
CA GLU A 11 12.22 -5.22 10.37
C GLU A 11 11.04 -5.81 11.16
N GLN A 12 10.72 -7.11 10.99
CA GLN A 12 9.59 -7.77 11.67
C GLN A 12 9.61 -7.65 13.20
N THR A 13 10.78 -7.71 13.83
CA THR A 13 10.92 -7.58 15.30
C THR A 13 10.59 -6.16 15.79
N ILE A 14 10.89 -5.13 14.98
CA ILE A 14 10.66 -3.72 15.36
C ILE A 14 9.18 -3.32 15.15
N ILE A 15 8.51 -3.86 14.13
CA ILE A 15 7.09 -3.55 13.84
C ILE A 15 6.13 -4.19 14.86
N TYR A 16 6.45 -5.38 15.38
CA TYR A 16 5.56 -6.10 16.30
C TYR A 16 5.38 -5.44 17.67
N SER A 17 6.29 -4.54 18.06
CA SER A 17 6.27 -3.87 19.38
C SER A 17 5.35 -2.63 19.44
N LYS A 18 5.01 -2.00 18.31
CA LYS A 18 4.33 -0.69 18.27
C LYS A 18 2.82 -0.71 17.97
N GLY A 19 2.21 -1.87 17.78
CA GLY A 19 0.81 -1.99 17.35
C GLY A 19 -0.20 -2.25 18.47
N ASN A 20 -0.45 -1.29 19.37
CA ASN A 20 -1.46 -1.45 20.42
C ASN A 20 -2.65 -0.48 20.24
N ARG A 21 -3.86 -1.07 20.03
CA ARG A 21 -5.20 -0.51 20.32
C ARG A 21 -5.91 0.51 19.39
N LYS A 22 -5.61 0.61 18.08
CA LYS A 22 -6.49 1.33 17.10
C LYS A 22 -6.95 0.52 15.88
N LEU A 23 -6.75 -0.81 15.89
CA LEU A 23 -7.14 -1.72 14.80
C LEU A 23 -8.59 -2.23 14.89
N ALA A 24 -9.37 -1.79 15.88
CA ALA A 24 -10.77 -2.15 16.00
C ALA A 24 -11.60 -1.38 14.96
N ARG A 25 -11.95 -2.07 13.86
CA ARG A 25 -12.92 -1.70 12.80
C ARG A 25 -12.47 -0.81 11.63
N LYS A 26 -11.22 -0.89 11.17
CA LYS A 26 -10.93 -0.37 9.82
C LYS A 26 -11.35 -1.36 8.72
N THR A 27 -11.80 -0.84 7.60
CA THR A 27 -12.00 -1.53 6.32
C THR A 27 -10.66 -1.66 5.61
N PHE A 28 -10.58 -2.56 4.62
CA PHE A 28 -9.37 -2.65 3.80
C PHE A 28 -9.10 -1.33 3.07
N ASP A 29 -10.15 -0.69 2.56
CA ASP A 29 -10.06 0.56 1.81
C ASP A 29 -9.47 1.68 2.67
N GLU A 30 -9.90 1.80 3.94
CA GLU A 30 -9.30 2.76 4.89
C GLU A 30 -7.81 2.47 5.14
N LEU A 31 -7.43 1.20 5.33
CA LEU A 31 -6.02 0.84 5.53
C LEU A 31 -5.18 1.12 4.27
N LEU A 32 -5.72 0.88 3.08
CA LEU A 32 -5.06 1.20 1.82
C LEU A 32 -4.86 2.72 1.67
N LEU A 33 -5.90 3.51 1.93
CA LEU A 33 -5.81 4.96 1.87
C LEU A 33 -4.82 5.54 2.87
N GLU A 34 -4.77 5.00 4.10
CA GLU A 34 -3.77 5.40 5.09
C GLU A 34 -2.35 5.05 4.65
N ALA A 35 -2.14 3.85 4.09
CA ALA A 35 -0.83 3.45 3.56
C ALA A 35 -0.38 4.37 2.41
N ILE A 36 -1.30 4.79 1.55
CA ILE A 36 -1.03 5.73 0.46
C ILE A 36 -0.70 7.12 1.02
N ASP A 37 -1.55 7.65 1.91
CA ASP A 37 -1.32 8.96 2.52
C ASP A 37 0.05 9.04 3.19
N GLU A 38 0.38 8.05 4.01
CA GLU A 38 1.65 7.99 4.72
C GLU A 38 2.85 7.84 3.75
N ALA A 39 2.69 7.08 2.67
CA ALA A 39 3.71 6.95 1.64
C ALA A 39 3.96 8.29 0.95
N LEU A 40 2.91 8.96 0.49
CA LEU A 40 3.03 10.25 -0.19
C LEU A 40 3.51 11.36 0.77
N SER A 41 3.03 11.38 2.01
CA SER A 41 3.46 12.31 3.06
C SER A 41 4.95 12.21 3.39
N SER A 42 5.59 11.06 3.13
CA SER A 42 7.05 10.92 3.33
C SER A 42 7.87 11.81 2.39
N LEU A 43 7.28 12.28 1.29
CA LEU A 43 7.85 13.29 0.40
C LEU A 43 7.51 14.73 0.82
N GLY A 44 6.69 14.90 1.86
CA GLY A 44 6.14 16.17 2.34
C GLY A 44 4.65 16.32 2.07
N GLU A 45 3.93 17.02 2.96
CA GLU A 45 2.47 17.22 2.86
C GLU A 45 2.06 17.95 1.58
N SER A 46 2.82 18.97 1.18
CA SER A 46 2.57 19.69 -0.08
C SER A 46 2.75 18.80 -1.31
N ALA A 47 3.70 17.85 -1.26
CA ALA A 47 3.91 16.89 -2.33
C ALA A 47 2.72 15.92 -2.43
N LYS A 48 2.26 15.36 -1.31
CA LYS A 48 1.04 14.54 -1.26
C LYS A 48 -0.17 15.26 -1.86
N GLN A 49 -0.42 16.50 -1.45
CA GLN A 49 -1.52 17.31 -1.99
C GLN A 49 -1.37 17.53 -3.50
N SER A 50 -0.17 17.84 -3.97
CA SER A 50 0.10 18.06 -5.40
C SER A 50 -0.12 16.79 -6.22
N ILE A 51 0.26 15.63 -5.70
CA ILE A 51 0.05 14.32 -6.34
C ILE A 51 -1.44 14.02 -6.43
N TYR A 52 -2.20 14.16 -5.35
CA TYR A 52 -3.65 13.97 -5.39
C TYR A 52 -4.35 14.95 -6.33
N PHE A 53 -3.92 16.21 -6.35
CA PHE A 53 -4.43 17.19 -7.31
C PHE A 53 -4.18 16.76 -8.76
N HIS A 54 -2.98 16.27 -9.09
CA HIS A 54 -2.67 15.79 -10.44
C HIS A 54 -3.44 14.51 -10.80
N LEU A 55 -3.62 13.59 -9.85
CA LEU A 55 -4.44 12.40 -10.02
C LEU A 55 -5.90 12.75 -10.33
N GLN A 56 -6.46 13.68 -9.57
CA GLN A 56 -7.83 14.13 -9.79
C GLN A 56 -7.97 14.93 -11.09
N ASP A 57 -7.05 15.85 -11.40
CA ASP A 57 -7.15 16.72 -12.59
C ASP A 57 -6.92 15.94 -13.89
N LYS A 58 -5.86 15.13 -13.95
CA LYS A 58 -5.42 14.46 -15.19
C LYS A 58 -6.01 13.06 -15.36
N PHE A 59 -6.25 12.35 -14.27
CA PHE A 59 -6.70 10.96 -14.30
C PHE A 59 -8.12 10.75 -13.79
N LYS A 60 -8.77 11.82 -13.27
CA LYS A 60 -10.14 11.80 -12.77
C LYS A 60 -10.36 10.78 -11.65
N ILE A 61 -9.31 10.57 -10.84
CA ILE A 61 -9.34 9.69 -9.67
C ILE A 61 -9.18 10.56 -8.44
N SER A 62 -10.23 10.68 -7.64
CA SER A 62 -10.13 11.26 -6.30
C SER A 62 -9.47 10.27 -5.34
N ARG A 63 -8.96 10.78 -4.21
CA ARG A 63 -8.33 9.94 -3.18
C ARG A 63 -9.24 8.79 -2.76
N GLU A 64 -10.52 9.08 -2.50
CA GLU A 64 -11.51 8.12 -2.00
C GLU A 64 -11.86 7.02 -3.02
N GLU A 65 -11.60 7.26 -4.31
CA GLU A 65 -11.86 6.30 -5.40
C GLU A 65 -10.71 5.31 -5.61
N ILE A 66 -9.49 5.64 -5.16
CA ILE A 66 -8.28 4.82 -5.38
C ILE A 66 -8.48 3.34 -5.00
N PRO A 67 -9.14 2.97 -3.88
CA PRO A 67 -9.31 1.56 -3.54
C PRO A 67 -10.07 0.75 -4.58
N LYS A 68 -10.92 1.40 -5.38
CA LYS A 68 -11.68 0.78 -6.48
C LYS A 68 -10.96 0.87 -7.83
N HIS A 69 -10.00 1.76 -7.96
CA HIS A 69 -9.27 2.09 -9.20
C HIS A 69 -7.76 1.97 -9.01
N VAL A 70 -7.31 0.88 -8.39
CA VAL A 70 -5.90 0.66 -8.00
C VAL A 70 -4.98 0.63 -9.24
N LYS A 71 -5.46 0.05 -10.35
CA LYS A 71 -4.72 -0.03 -11.59
C LYS A 71 -4.52 1.37 -12.19
N GLU A 72 -5.59 2.14 -12.29
CA GLU A 72 -5.55 3.49 -12.86
C GLU A 72 -4.75 4.45 -11.97
N PHE A 73 -4.77 4.25 -10.65
CA PHE A 73 -3.88 4.94 -9.72
C PHE A 73 -2.40 4.62 -9.99
N ALA A 74 -2.04 3.35 -10.18
CA ALA A 74 -0.67 2.94 -10.50
C ALA A 74 -0.19 3.55 -11.83
N GLU A 75 -1.02 3.48 -12.87
CA GLU A 75 -0.76 4.13 -14.16
C GLU A 75 -0.62 5.65 -14.02
N GLY A 76 -1.42 6.28 -13.14
CA GLY A 76 -1.32 7.70 -12.83
C GLY A 76 0.02 8.06 -12.17
N LEU A 77 0.48 7.26 -11.20
CA LEU A 77 1.81 7.43 -10.60
C LEU A 77 2.92 7.28 -11.64
N GLU A 78 2.85 6.26 -12.49
CA GLU A 78 3.83 6.04 -13.56
C GLU A 78 3.87 7.21 -14.56
N LYS A 79 2.72 7.79 -14.91
CA LYS A 79 2.69 8.97 -15.79
C LYS A 79 3.27 10.23 -15.15
N ILE A 80 3.18 10.36 -13.82
CA ILE A 80 3.76 11.52 -13.09
C ILE A 80 5.26 11.33 -12.85
N PHE A 81 5.68 10.12 -12.46
CA PHE A 81 7.03 9.86 -11.93
C PHE A 81 7.89 8.96 -12.82
N GLY A 82 7.35 8.42 -13.91
CA GLY A 82 7.99 7.40 -14.73
C GLY A 82 8.41 6.19 -13.90
N LEU A 83 9.63 5.71 -14.13
CA LEU A 83 10.23 4.60 -13.38
C LEU A 83 10.32 4.87 -11.86
N GLY A 84 10.29 6.13 -11.43
CA GLY A 84 10.26 6.51 -10.02
C GLY A 84 8.99 6.08 -9.27
N ALA A 85 7.88 5.82 -9.99
CA ALA A 85 6.62 5.35 -9.40
C ALA A 85 6.80 4.04 -8.64
N ARG A 86 7.68 3.15 -9.11
CA ARG A 86 7.97 1.87 -8.45
C ARG A 86 8.44 2.04 -7.01
N PHE A 87 9.17 3.12 -6.70
CA PHE A 87 9.59 3.39 -5.32
C PHE A 87 8.39 3.73 -4.42
N LEU A 88 7.44 4.53 -4.92
CA LEU A 88 6.21 4.85 -4.20
C LEU A 88 5.34 3.61 -4.00
N GLU A 89 5.16 2.81 -5.05
CA GLU A 89 4.42 1.54 -4.97
C GLU A 89 4.98 0.62 -3.88
N ILE A 90 6.29 0.40 -3.85
CA ILE A 90 6.96 -0.42 -2.82
C ILE A 90 6.71 0.16 -1.43
N MET A 91 6.77 1.48 -1.27
CA MET A 91 6.52 2.13 0.02
C MET A 91 5.07 1.93 0.48
N ILE A 92 4.10 2.05 -0.43
CA ILE A 92 2.68 1.78 -0.14
C ILE A 92 2.50 0.32 0.28
N MET A 93 3.09 -0.63 -0.46
CA MET A 93 3.00 -2.06 -0.16
C MET A 93 3.51 -2.40 1.25
N LYS A 94 4.66 -1.82 1.63
CA LYS A 94 5.26 -1.99 2.97
C LYS A 94 4.38 -1.43 4.08
N ARG A 95 3.81 -0.24 3.88
CA ARG A 95 2.90 0.38 4.86
C ARG A 95 1.61 -0.41 4.99
N LEU A 96 1.03 -0.84 3.87
CA LEU A 96 -0.17 -1.66 3.85
C LEU A 96 0.04 -3.00 4.58
N TYR A 97 1.18 -3.66 4.37
CA TYR A 97 1.55 -4.87 5.13
C TYR A 97 1.51 -4.60 6.65
N THR A 98 2.12 -3.48 7.06
CA THR A 98 2.21 -3.07 8.45
C THR A 98 0.85 -2.77 9.05
N HIS A 99 -0.03 -2.11 8.29
CA HIS A 99 -1.39 -1.78 8.70
C HIS A 99 -2.30 -3.01 8.82
N ILE A 100 -2.15 -3.99 7.93
CA ILE A 100 -2.88 -5.26 8.00
C ILE A 100 -2.37 -6.10 9.18
N GLY A 101 -1.06 -6.07 9.44
CA GLY A 101 -0.43 -6.73 10.60
C GLY A 101 -0.51 -8.26 10.55
N ARG A 102 -0.71 -8.85 9.36
CA ARG A 102 -0.85 -10.29 9.15
C ARG A 102 -0.15 -10.73 7.87
N PRO A 103 0.30 -11.99 7.78
CA PRO A 103 0.89 -12.52 6.56
C PRO A 103 -0.06 -12.45 5.37
N LEU A 104 0.49 -12.06 4.23
CA LEU A 104 -0.18 -12.09 2.94
C LEU A 104 -0.23 -13.53 2.43
N ASN A 105 -1.38 -13.99 1.94
CA ASN A 105 -1.43 -15.22 1.17
C ASN A 105 -1.15 -14.89 -0.31
N TRP A 106 0.10 -15.10 -0.73
CA TRP A 106 0.60 -14.82 -2.07
C TRP A 106 0.72 -16.11 -2.89
N ASP A 107 0.24 -16.09 -4.13
CA ASP A 107 0.50 -17.18 -5.08
C ASP A 107 1.85 -16.93 -5.74
N GLU A 108 2.80 -17.84 -5.59
CA GLU A 108 4.15 -17.72 -6.16
C GLU A 108 4.17 -17.62 -7.69
N ARG A 109 3.05 -17.94 -8.36
CA ARG A 109 2.86 -17.77 -9.81
C ARG A 109 2.42 -16.36 -10.19
N GLU A 110 1.94 -15.54 -9.24
CA GLU A 110 1.59 -14.14 -9.46
C GLU A 110 2.85 -13.27 -9.50
N GLU A 111 2.93 -12.41 -10.51
CA GLU A 111 4.00 -11.42 -10.59
C GLU A 111 3.88 -10.42 -9.43
N PHE A 112 5.01 -10.12 -8.78
CA PHE A 112 5.08 -9.22 -7.62
C PHE A 112 5.04 -7.75 -8.04
N VAL A 113 3.88 -7.34 -8.58
CA VAL A 113 3.54 -5.98 -8.96
C VAL A 113 2.49 -5.38 -8.03
N PHE A 114 2.45 -4.05 -7.95
CA PHE A 114 1.62 -3.30 -7.01
C PHE A 114 0.13 -3.70 -7.03
N VAL A 115 -0.47 -3.77 -8.22
CA VAL A 115 -1.89 -4.10 -8.38
C VAL A 115 -2.20 -5.50 -7.84
N ASN A 116 -1.41 -6.50 -8.23
CA ASN A 116 -1.57 -7.88 -7.75
C ASN A 116 -1.39 -7.95 -6.23
N TYR A 117 -0.41 -7.23 -5.68
CA TYR A 117 -0.19 -7.14 -4.24
C TYR A 117 -1.41 -6.61 -3.49
N VAL A 118 -1.99 -5.49 -3.93
CA VAL A 118 -3.17 -4.91 -3.30
C VAL A 118 -4.36 -5.89 -3.35
N GLU A 119 -4.55 -6.57 -4.48
CA GLU A 119 -5.60 -7.58 -4.62
C GLU A 119 -5.39 -8.80 -3.71
N ALA A 120 -4.18 -9.34 -3.63
CA ALA A 120 -3.86 -10.42 -2.71
C ALA A 120 -4.05 -10.00 -1.25
N ALA A 121 -3.70 -8.76 -0.91
CA ALA A 121 -3.85 -8.19 0.42
C ALA A 121 -5.34 -8.04 0.78
N ARG A 122 -6.15 -7.57 -0.17
CA ARG A 122 -7.61 -7.46 -0.05
C ARG A 122 -8.24 -8.82 0.22
N ARG A 123 -7.89 -9.85 -0.57
CA ARG A 123 -8.36 -11.23 -0.39
C ARG A 123 -7.98 -11.78 0.98
N SER A 124 -6.74 -11.56 1.41
CA SER A 124 -6.24 -12.03 2.71
C SER A 124 -6.95 -11.35 3.88
N PHE A 125 -7.17 -10.04 3.80
CA PHE A 125 -7.88 -9.26 4.82
C PHE A 125 -9.35 -9.69 4.98
N GLN A 126 -10.05 -9.94 3.87
CA GLN A 126 -11.45 -10.37 3.87
C GLN A 126 -11.64 -11.77 4.47
N LYS A 127 -10.81 -12.75 4.09
CA LYS A 127 -10.83 -14.10 4.67
C LYS A 127 -10.66 -14.08 6.19
N ALA A 128 -9.83 -13.16 6.69
CA ALA A 128 -9.56 -12.99 8.11
C ALA A 128 -10.74 -12.37 8.90
N LYS A 129 -11.68 -11.69 8.26
CA LYS A 129 -12.92 -11.18 8.89
C LYS A 129 -14.06 -12.21 8.91
N ALA A 130 -14.02 -13.19 8.02
CA ALA A 130 -15.05 -14.22 7.88
C ALA A 130 -14.87 -15.39 8.88
N LYS A 131 -13.77 -15.42 9.64
CA LYS A 131 -13.43 -16.43 10.64
C LYS A 131 -13.48 -15.82 12.03
#